data_AF-A0ABC9NP54-F1
#
_entry.id   AF-A0ABC9NP54-F1
#
_cell.length_a   1.000
_cell.length_b   1.000
_cell.length_c   1.000
_cell.angle_alpha   90.00
_cell.angle_beta   90.00
_cell.angle_gamma   90.00
#
_symmetry.space_group_name_H-M   'P 1'
#
loop_
_entity.id
_entity.type
_entity.pdbx_description
1 polymer ?
#
loop_
_entity_poly.entity_id
_entity_poly.type
_entity_poly.pdbx_seq_one_letter_code
_entity_poly.pdbx_strand_id
1 'polypeptide(L)'
;MHHSLTHYKTNRNRTIRMIMKCASTSCNLRCSYCYFDKVQSCSECTMCNSDDETLQLFIRQKINAHKTGNVIFFWQIQELTPDKLNFFKRVIKLQQQVVQGKKIINTVLINGVLLDDSWCEFFKRYQFIISISVNVNTSLHNNLCDTISDKPTARQIEAAVRLLRKHDVEFSTLTVINAINSQQPLQIYHYLKNLGSRHMQFIPLLEPLAQEGGDTHSLAPAALGIFLKTIFYTWVRLDIGTIKIPVFEHAFASWCGLPAPNCVFASFDVSAFTTRKSTKNQIVEQCKPLLAAECMSCNIKFACHGGCPKQRIAFSRNGLPVLNYFCESYQSFFSYVEPYMLMMRALWEQNYAPSDIRQYLA
;
A
#
# COMPACT_ATOMS: atom_id res chain seq x y z
N MET A 1 3.28 4.92 -16.45
CA MET A 1 2.44 6.15 -16.46
C MET A 1 1.78 6.30 -15.08
N HIS A 2 2.49 6.50 -13.97
CA HIS A 2 3.37 7.61 -13.57
C HIS A 2 2.63 8.95 -13.40
N HIS A 3 1.70 9.02 -12.44
CA HIS A 3 1.54 10.25 -11.70
C HIS A 3 2.76 10.38 -10.78
N SER A 4 3.53 11.44 -10.99
CA SER A 4 4.78 11.77 -10.31
C SER A 4 4.66 13.21 -9.86
N LEU A 5 5.40 13.59 -8.83
CA LEU A 5 5.65 14.98 -8.44
C LEU A 5 6.09 15.86 -9.64
N THR A 6 6.52 15.28 -10.76
CA THR A 6 6.84 16.00 -12.00
C THR A 6 5.64 16.37 -12.88
N HIS A 7 4.47 15.71 -12.80
CA HIS A 7 3.32 15.93 -13.72
C HIS A 7 1.95 15.85 -13.02
N TYR A 8 1.69 16.74 -12.07
CA TYR A 8 0.34 16.99 -11.53
C TYR A 8 -0.32 18.14 -12.31
N LYS A 9 -0.94 17.87 -13.47
CA LYS A 9 -1.86 18.85 -14.08
C LYS A 9 -3.24 18.35 -14.49
N THR A 10 -3.50 17.04 -14.59
CA THR A 10 -4.83 16.59 -15.05
C THR A 10 -5.18 15.18 -14.58
N ASN A 11 -5.84 15.04 -13.43
CA ASN A 11 -6.87 14.00 -13.24
C ASN A 11 -7.64 14.19 -11.91
N ARG A 12 -8.88 14.68 -12.01
CA ARG A 12 -9.84 14.79 -10.88
C ARG A 12 -10.62 13.50 -10.62
N ASN A 13 -10.24 12.38 -11.25
CA ASN A 13 -11.02 11.13 -11.17
C ASN A 13 -10.65 10.28 -9.95
N ARG A 14 -11.66 9.92 -9.14
CA ARG A 14 -11.54 8.93 -8.07
C ARG A 14 -11.14 7.57 -8.66
N THR A 15 -10.03 7.01 -8.20
CA THR A 15 -9.55 5.68 -8.61
C THR A 15 -10.03 4.66 -7.58
N ILE A 16 -10.98 3.79 -7.96
CA ILE A 16 -11.42 2.69 -7.09
C ILE A 16 -10.37 1.57 -7.15
N ARG A 17 -9.76 1.24 -6.00
CA ARG A 17 -8.84 0.10 -5.88
C ARG A 17 -9.53 -1.00 -5.09
N MET A 18 -9.95 -2.06 -5.78
CA MET A 18 -10.45 -3.27 -5.14
C MET A 18 -9.33 -4.32 -5.12
N ILE A 19 -9.00 -4.79 -3.92
CA ILE A 19 -8.02 -5.84 -3.66
C ILE A 19 -8.72 -7.18 -3.86
N MET A 20 -8.19 -7.99 -4.78
CA MET A 20 -8.63 -9.35 -4.98
C MET A 20 -7.60 -10.31 -4.41
N LYS A 21 -8.05 -11.19 -3.51
CA LYS A 21 -7.20 -12.25 -2.95
C LYS A 21 -7.34 -13.48 -3.83
N CYS A 22 -6.22 -14.01 -4.28
CA CYS A 22 -6.18 -15.30 -4.98
C CYS A 22 -5.37 -16.31 -4.15
N ALA A 23 -5.71 -16.39 -2.86
CA ALA A 23 -5.01 -17.23 -1.88
C ALA A 23 -5.68 -18.60 -1.76
N SER A 24 -4.86 -19.65 -1.58
CA SER A 24 -5.22 -20.85 -0.83
C SER A 24 -5.17 -20.54 0.67
N THR A 25 -5.77 -21.38 1.52
CA THR A 25 -5.61 -21.29 2.99
C THR A 25 -4.20 -21.69 3.45
N SER A 26 -3.37 -22.23 2.55
CA SER A 26 -1.97 -22.57 2.77
C SER A 26 -1.04 -21.51 2.15
N CYS A 27 -0.11 -20.99 2.97
CA CYS A 27 1.01 -20.16 2.56
C CYS A 27 2.32 -20.92 2.85
N ASN A 28 3.25 -20.93 1.90
CA ASN A 28 4.58 -21.54 2.07
C ASN A 28 5.49 -20.79 3.07
N LEU A 29 5.08 -19.60 3.51
CA LEU A 29 5.73 -18.83 4.57
C LEU A 29 4.88 -18.82 5.84
N ARG A 30 5.51 -18.98 7.00
CA ARG A 30 4.89 -18.89 8.33
C ARG A 30 5.32 -17.62 9.05
N CYS A 31 4.76 -16.47 8.66
CA CYS A 31 5.13 -15.20 9.31
C CYS A 31 4.39 -15.08 10.65
N SER A 32 5.11 -14.84 11.75
CA SER A 32 4.52 -14.76 13.10
C SER A 32 3.38 -13.75 13.23
N TYR A 33 3.44 -12.68 12.45
CA TYR A 33 2.47 -11.59 12.39
C TYR A 33 1.44 -11.74 11.26
N CYS A 34 1.42 -12.87 10.55
CA CYS A 34 0.48 -13.08 9.45
C CYS A 34 -0.94 -13.19 9.99
N TYR A 35 -1.75 -12.16 9.78
CA TYR A 35 -3.18 -12.20 10.10
C TYR A 35 -3.91 -13.35 9.38
N PHE A 36 -3.44 -13.75 8.19
CA PHE A 36 -4.11 -14.80 7.39
C PHE A 36 -3.91 -16.20 7.96
N ASP A 37 -2.78 -16.48 8.59
CA ASP A 37 -2.59 -17.77 9.29
C ASP A 37 -3.53 -17.86 10.51
N LYS A 38 -3.82 -16.72 11.14
CA LYS A 38 -4.70 -16.61 12.33
C LYS A 38 -6.20 -16.65 11.98
N VAL A 39 -6.59 -16.34 10.75
CA VAL A 39 -7.99 -16.35 10.29
C VAL A 39 -8.23 -17.52 9.33
N GLN A 40 -8.17 -18.73 9.89
CA GLN A 40 -8.55 -19.97 9.18
C GLN A 40 -10.07 -20.09 8.89
N SER A 41 -10.90 -19.21 9.45
CA SER A 41 -12.36 -19.37 9.48
C SER A 41 -13.15 -18.53 8.48
N CYS A 42 -12.51 -17.64 7.71
CA CYS A 42 -13.22 -16.88 6.68
C CYS A 42 -13.14 -17.60 5.34
N SER A 43 -14.25 -18.21 4.94
CA SER A 43 -14.58 -18.66 3.58
C SER A 43 -14.70 -17.48 2.59
N GLU A 44 -13.78 -16.52 2.65
CA GLU A 44 -13.76 -15.35 1.78
C GLU A 44 -13.14 -15.72 0.43
N CYS A 45 -13.99 -16.19 -0.47
CA CYS A 45 -13.87 -16.13 -1.93
C CYS A 45 -12.46 -16.41 -2.50
N THR A 46 -12.13 -17.69 -2.66
CA THR A 46 -11.04 -18.10 -3.56
C THR A 46 -11.48 -17.85 -5.01
N MET A 47 -11.38 -16.62 -5.52
CA MET A 47 -11.73 -16.30 -6.92
C MET A 47 -10.96 -17.16 -7.94
N CYS A 48 -9.80 -17.66 -7.53
CA CYS A 48 -9.02 -18.63 -8.29
C CYS A 48 -9.79 -19.94 -8.60
N ASN A 49 -10.86 -20.24 -7.87
CA ASN A 49 -11.72 -21.42 -8.05
C ASN A 49 -13.09 -21.08 -8.67
N SER A 50 -13.37 -19.81 -8.96
CA SER A 50 -14.63 -19.40 -9.57
C SER A 50 -14.68 -19.80 -11.05
N ASP A 51 -15.88 -20.04 -11.56
CA ASP A 51 -16.12 -20.28 -12.99
C ASP A 51 -15.92 -19.00 -13.83
N ASP A 52 -15.86 -19.17 -15.15
CA ASP A 52 -15.60 -18.09 -16.11
C ASP A 52 -16.68 -17.01 -16.09
N GLU A 53 -17.95 -17.39 -15.89
CA GLU A 53 -19.08 -16.46 -15.86
C GLU A 53 -18.99 -15.53 -14.66
N THR A 54 -18.77 -16.10 -13.47
CA THR A 54 -18.57 -15.33 -12.23
C THR A 54 -17.37 -14.38 -12.35
N LEU A 55 -16.24 -14.85 -12.89
CA LEU A 55 -15.04 -14.03 -13.06
C LEU A 55 -15.26 -12.91 -14.09
N GLN A 56 -15.97 -13.20 -15.19
CA GLN A 56 -16.28 -12.22 -16.22
C GLN A 56 -17.24 -11.14 -15.70
N LEU A 57 -18.28 -11.53 -14.95
CA LEU A 57 -19.20 -10.61 -14.30
C LEU A 57 -18.46 -9.67 -13.34
N PHE A 58 -17.56 -10.21 -12.52
CA PHE A 58 -16.73 -9.41 -11.63
C PHE A 58 -15.87 -8.38 -12.39
N ILE A 59 -15.15 -8.82 -13.43
CA ILE A 59 -14.32 -7.95 -14.26
C ILE A 59 -15.17 -6.84 -14.89
N ARG A 60 -16.35 -7.19 -15.42
CA ARG A 60 -17.28 -6.24 -16.05
C ARG A 60 -17.81 -5.22 -15.07
N GLN A 61 -18.27 -5.64 -13.90
CA GLN A 61 -18.76 -4.75 -12.85
C GLN A 61 -17.68 -3.75 -12.44
N LYS A 62 -16.44 -4.23 -12.24
CA LYS A 62 -15.31 -3.37 -11.89
C LYS A 62 -14.96 -2.38 -12.99
N ILE A 63 -14.90 -2.80 -14.25
CA ILE A 63 -14.64 -1.89 -15.38
C ILE A 63 -15.74 -0.83 -15.50
N ASN A 64 -17.01 -1.23 -15.33
CA ASN A 64 -18.16 -0.33 -15.43
C ASN A 64 -18.24 0.68 -14.28
N ALA A 65 -17.81 0.30 -13.07
CA ALA A 65 -17.77 1.20 -11.92
C ALA A 65 -16.81 2.39 -12.10
N HIS A 66 -15.80 2.25 -12.95
CA HIS A 66 -14.87 3.34 -13.28
C HIS A 66 -15.40 4.16 -14.45
N LYS A 67 -15.68 5.46 -14.25
CA LYS A 67 -16.27 6.31 -15.29
C LYS A 67 -15.32 6.56 -16.48
N THR A 68 -14.05 6.90 -16.24
CA THR A 68 -13.03 7.09 -17.30
C THR A 68 -11.62 6.78 -16.78
N GLY A 69 -10.69 6.48 -17.68
CA GLY A 69 -9.25 6.33 -17.37
C GLY A 69 -8.78 4.89 -17.09
N ASN A 70 -7.91 4.76 -16.09
CA ASN A 70 -7.28 3.48 -15.73
C ASN A 70 -8.14 2.67 -14.76
N VAL A 71 -8.31 1.38 -15.01
CA VAL A 71 -8.94 0.42 -14.09
C VAL A 71 -7.87 -0.44 -13.44
N ILE A 72 -7.67 -0.29 -12.13
CA ILE A 72 -6.61 -0.98 -11.39
C ILE A 72 -7.15 -2.27 -10.75
N PHE A 73 -6.62 -3.41 -11.17
CA PHE A 73 -6.81 -4.68 -10.51
C PHE A 73 -5.61 -4.96 -9.61
N PHE A 74 -5.85 -4.99 -8.30
CA PHE A 74 -4.84 -5.37 -7.33
C PHE A 74 -5.09 -6.82 -6.94
N TRP A 75 -4.10 -7.66 -7.13
CA TRP A 75 -4.13 -9.08 -6.84
C TRP A 75 -3.14 -9.38 -5.71
N GLN A 76 -3.50 -10.29 -4.83
CA GLN A 76 -2.57 -10.83 -3.84
C GLN A 76 -2.45 -12.34 -4.05
N ILE A 77 -1.23 -12.81 -4.25
CA ILE A 77 -0.90 -14.21 -4.49
C ILE A 77 0.14 -14.63 -3.46
N GLN A 78 -0.14 -15.72 -2.74
CA GLN A 78 0.80 -16.28 -1.76
C GLN A 78 1.78 -17.27 -2.42
N GLU A 79 1.32 -18.03 -3.41
CA GLU A 79 2.13 -19.06 -4.09
C GLU A 79 2.03 -18.93 -5.61
N LEU A 80 3.17 -18.96 -6.28
CA LEU A 80 3.30 -18.79 -7.73
C LEU A 80 3.32 -20.16 -8.44
N THR A 81 2.21 -20.91 -8.36
CA THR A 81 2.11 -22.24 -8.98
C THR A 81 1.67 -22.16 -10.46
N PRO A 82 1.93 -23.20 -11.28
CA PRO A 82 1.45 -23.26 -12.66
C PRO A 82 -0.08 -23.09 -12.81
N ASP A 83 -0.86 -23.61 -11.86
CA ASP A 83 -2.33 -23.44 -11.86
C ASP A 83 -2.73 -21.98 -11.66
N LYS A 84 -2.03 -21.26 -10.78
CA LYS A 84 -2.23 -19.81 -10.60
C LYS A 84 -1.84 -19.05 -11.86
N LEU A 85 -0.77 -19.45 -12.54
CA LEU A 85 -0.39 -18.84 -13.81
C LEU A 85 -1.49 -19.03 -14.87
N ASN A 86 -2.09 -20.22 -14.95
CA ASN A 86 -3.22 -20.50 -15.84
C ASN A 86 -4.46 -19.68 -15.48
N PHE A 87 -4.73 -19.49 -14.18
CA PHE A 87 -5.77 -18.57 -13.72
C PHE A 87 -5.52 -17.14 -14.22
N PHE A 88 -4.30 -16.59 -14.11
CA PHE A 88 -4.02 -15.24 -14.60
C PHE A 88 -4.09 -15.13 -16.12
N LYS A 89 -3.71 -16.17 -16.87
CA LYS A 89 -3.96 -16.23 -18.33
C LYS A 89 -5.46 -16.12 -18.62
N ARG A 90 -6.31 -16.80 -17.85
CA ARG A 90 -7.79 -16.70 -17.96
C ARG A 90 -8.29 -15.29 -17.64
N VAL A 91 -7.80 -14.69 -16.56
CA VAL A 91 -8.12 -13.30 -16.17
C VAL A 91 -7.82 -12.33 -17.31
N ILE A 92 -6.63 -12.42 -17.92
CA ILE A 92 -6.24 -11.54 -19.03
C ILE A 92 -7.17 -11.73 -20.24
N LYS A 93 -7.48 -12.98 -20.61
CA LYS A 93 -8.41 -13.27 -21.71
C LYS A 93 -9.77 -12.60 -21.48
N LEU A 94 -10.33 -12.72 -20.28
CA LEU A 94 -11.62 -12.10 -19.93
C LEU A 94 -11.53 -10.57 -19.86
N GLN A 95 -10.44 -10.02 -19.31
CA GLN A 95 -10.20 -8.57 -19.30
C GLN A 95 -10.17 -7.98 -20.71
N GLN A 96 -9.50 -8.65 -21.66
CA GLN A 96 -9.42 -8.23 -23.06
C GLN A 96 -10.78 -8.29 -23.77
N GLN A 97 -11.66 -9.22 -23.41
CA GLN A 97 -13.01 -9.32 -23.99
C GLN A 97 -13.95 -8.21 -23.50
N VAL A 98 -13.74 -7.72 -22.27
CA VAL A 98 -14.69 -6.80 -21.61
C VAL A 98 -14.20 -5.34 -21.62
N VAL A 99 -12.92 -5.09 -21.93
CA VAL A 99 -12.34 -3.75 -21.89
C VAL A 99 -13.02 -2.79 -22.88
N GLN A 100 -13.61 -1.71 -22.36
CA GLN A 100 -14.36 -0.71 -23.15
C GLN A 100 -13.51 0.54 -23.41
N GLY A 101 -12.37 0.41 -24.10
CA GLY A 101 -11.45 1.53 -24.39
C GLY A 101 -10.74 2.12 -23.16
N LYS A 102 -10.90 1.52 -21.98
CA LYS A 102 -10.19 1.88 -20.75
C LYS A 102 -8.85 1.14 -20.68
N LYS A 103 -7.86 1.71 -19.99
CA LYS A 103 -6.60 1.01 -19.75
C LYS A 103 -6.70 0.18 -18.48
N ILE A 104 -6.47 -1.12 -18.59
CA ILE A 104 -6.41 -2.02 -17.43
C ILE A 104 -4.98 -2.06 -16.91
N ILE A 105 -4.82 -1.93 -15.59
CA ILE A 105 -3.54 -2.05 -14.90
C ILE A 105 -3.67 -3.18 -13.89
N ASN A 106 -2.88 -4.24 -14.06
CA ASN A 106 -2.80 -5.32 -13.09
C ASN A 106 -1.58 -5.10 -12.18
N THR A 107 -1.82 -5.09 -10.87
CA THR A 107 -0.79 -5.05 -9.84
C THR A 107 -0.89 -6.34 -9.03
N VAL A 108 0.23 -7.01 -8.76
CA VAL A 108 0.26 -8.26 -7.99
C VAL A 108 1.21 -8.12 -6.82
N LEU A 109 0.73 -8.41 -5.61
CA LEU A 109 1.57 -8.61 -4.42
C LEU A 109 1.96 -10.09 -4.31
N ILE A 110 3.27 -10.36 -4.26
CA ILE A 110 3.88 -11.69 -4.10
C ILE A 110 4.84 -11.72 -2.91
N ASN A 111 5.15 -12.90 -2.39
CA ASN A 111 6.24 -13.09 -1.43
C ASN A 111 7.62 -13.30 -2.10
N GLY A 112 7.65 -13.61 -3.39
CA GLY A 112 8.86 -13.78 -4.20
C GLY A 112 9.52 -15.15 -4.14
N VAL A 113 9.12 -16.06 -3.22
CA VAL A 113 9.86 -17.31 -2.95
C VAL A 113 9.83 -18.29 -4.12
N LEU A 114 8.69 -18.40 -4.80
CA LEU A 114 8.46 -19.35 -5.90
C LEU A 114 8.48 -18.66 -7.28
N LEU A 115 9.12 -17.50 -7.38
CA LEU A 115 9.22 -16.79 -8.65
C LEU A 115 10.22 -17.49 -9.57
N ASP A 116 9.81 -17.71 -10.82
CA ASP A 116 10.64 -18.32 -11.87
C ASP A 116 10.60 -17.49 -13.18
N ASP A 117 11.33 -17.94 -14.20
CA ASP A 117 11.36 -17.30 -15.52
C ASP A 117 9.96 -17.26 -16.18
N SER A 118 9.16 -18.34 -16.07
CA SER A 118 7.83 -18.43 -16.69
C SER A 118 6.88 -17.34 -16.17
N TRP A 119 6.92 -17.07 -14.86
CA TRP A 119 6.17 -15.98 -14.25
C TRP A 119 6.69 -14.61 -14.67
N CYS A 120 8.01 -14.43 -14.71
CA CYS A 120 8.62 -13.16 -15.12
C CYS A 120 8.25 -12.82 -16.58
N GLU A 121 8.31 -13.78 -17.49
CA GLU A 121 7.88 -13.64 -18.88
C GLU A 121 6.40 -13.26 -18.98
N PHE A 122 5.55 -13.90 -18.19
CA PHE A 122 4.12 -13.57 -18.13
C PHE A 122 3.90 -12.13 -17.63
N PHE A 123 4.57 -11.74 -16.55
CA PHE A 123 4.47 -10.40 -15.98
C PHE A 123 4.94 -9.33 -16.96
N LYS A 124 6.07 -9.57 -17.65
CA LYS A 124 6.59 -8.67 -18.66
C LYS A 124 5.65 -8.55 -19.85
N ARG A 125 5.17 -9.68 -20.39
CA ARG A 125 4.28 -9.71 -21.56
C ARG A 125 3.01 -8.91 -21.36
N TYR A 126 2.42 -8.98 -20.17
CA TYR A 126 1.17 -8.28 -19.84
C TYR A 126 1.34 -7.03 -18.97
N GLN A 127 2.59 -6.55 -18.83
CA GLN A 127 2.95 -5.30 -18.12
C GLN A 127 2.35 -5.24 -16.71
N PHE A 128 2.47 -6.34 -15.96
CA PHE A 128 2.09 -6.37 -14.55
C PHE A 128 3.01 -5.50 -13.71
N ILE A 129 2.43 -4.79 -12.75
CA ILE A 129 3.18 -4.10 -11.70
C ILE A 129 3.36 -5.07 -10.54
N ILE A 130 4.59 -5.44 -10.22
CA ILE A 130 4.87 -6.42 -9.16
C ILE A 130 5.18 -5.68 -7.85
N SER A 131 4.57 -6.11 -6.75
CA SER A 131 4.97 -5.71 -5.41
C SER A 131 5.49 -6.92 -4.67
N ILE A 132 6.71 -6.85 -4.14
CA ILE A 132 7.29 -7.93 -3.32
C ILE A 132 7.09 -7.58 -1.84
N SER A 133 6.55 -8.52 -1.07
CA SER A 133 6.53 -8.44 0.39
C SER A 133 7.94 -8.66 0.92
N VAL A 134 8.52 -7.64 1.55
CA VAL A 134 9.87 -7.68 2.13
C VAL A 134 9.76 -7.73 3.64
N ASN A 135 10.11 -8.88 4.20
CA ASN A 135 10.09 -9.13 5.63
C ASN A 135 11.48 -8.90 6.21
N VAL A 136 11.71 -7.72 6.75
CA VAL A 136 12.99 -7.37 7.40
C VAL A 136 12.88 -7.77 8.87
N ASN A 137 13.18 -9.04 9.17
CA ASN A 137 13.29 -9.54 10.55
C ASN A 137 14.69 -9.24 11.06
N THR A 138 14.85 -8.13 11.77
CA THR A 138 16.14 -7.65 12.25
C THR A 138 16.46 -8.25 13.61
N SER A 139 17.31 -9.28 13.61
CA SER A 139 18.19 -9.56 14.76
C SER A 139 19.48 -8.79 14.48
N LEU A 140 19.41 -7.47 14.59
CA LEU A 140 20.49 -6.54 14.24
C LEU A 140 21.12 -5.92 15.49
N HIS A 141 21.48 -6.79 16.45
CA HIS A 141 22.14 -6.38 17.68
C HIS A 141 23.68 -6.42 17.62
N ASN A 142 24.30 -6.84 16.51
CA ASN A 142 25.76 -6.89 16.44
C ASN A 142 26.33 -5.95 15.39
N ASN A 143 27.27 -5.13 15.87
CA ASN A 143 28.24 -4.38 15.10
C ASN A 143 28.83 -5.27 14.00
N LEU A 144 28.54 -4.93 12.75
CA LEU A 144 29.37 -5.04 11.54
C LEU A 144 28.44 -4.91 10.33
N CYS A 145 28.90 -4.17 9.32
CA CYS A 145 28.32 -4.16 7.98
C CYS A 145 28.51 -5.55 7.35
N ASP A 146 27.74 -6.54 7.77
CA ASP A 146 27.67 -7.93 7.29
C ASP A 146 26.61 -8.57 8.22
N THR A 147 25.32 -8.68 7.94
CA THR A 147 24.69 -9.57 6.96
C THR A 147 23.16 -9.42 7.11
N ILE A 148 22.52 -8.56 6.29
CA ILE A 148 21.09 -8.81 5.96
C ILE A 148 20.98 -10.11 5.12
N SER A 149 22.10 -10.50 4.50
CA SER A 149 22.29 -11.62 3.57
C SER A 149 22.20 -13.02 4.20
N ASP A 150 22.15 -13.22 5.52
CA ASP A 150 22.24 -14.57 6.12
C ASP A 150 20.91 -15.22 6.51
N LYS A 151 19.78 -14.57 6.27
CA LYS A 151 18.46 -15.21 6.45
C LYS A 151 17.96 -15.81 5.13
N PRO A 152 17.44 -17.05 5.13
CA PRO A 152 16.91 -17.72 3.92
C PRO A 152 15.94 -16.84 3.13
N THR A 153 15.07 -16.10 3.84
CA THR A 153 14.07 -15.22 3.22
C THR A 153 14.68 -13.99 2.54
N ALA A 154 15.76 -13.42 3.07
CA ALA A 154 16.43 -12.28 2.43
C ALA A 154 17.11 -12.71 1.11
N ARG A 155 17.83 -13.84 1.12
CA ARG A 155 18.42 -14.43 -0.08
C ARG A 155 17.36 -14.76 -1.14
N GLN A 156 16.21 -15.28 -0.73
CA GLN A 156 15.07 -15.55 -1.63
C GLN A 156 14.51 -14.26 -2.25
N ILE A 157 14.33 -13.20 -1.47
CA ILE A 157 13.86 -11.91 -1.98
C ILE A 157 14.87 -11.33 -2.99
N GLU A 158 16.17 -11.38 -2.67
CA GLU A 158 17.20 -10.92 -3.61
C GLU A 158 17.22 -11.75 -4.90
N ALA A 159 17.07 -13.08 -4.81
CA ALA A 159 16.96 -13.94 -5.97
C ALA A 159 15.73 -13.60 -6.83
N ALA A 160 14.58 -13.36 -6.20
CA ALA A 160 13.36 -12.92 -6.88
C ALA A 160 13.57 -11.58 -7.59
N VAL A 161 14.20 -10.61 -6.92
CA VAL A 161 14.53 -9.31 -7.52
C VAL A 161 15.49 -9.46 -8.70
N ARG A 162 16.51 -10.33 -8.60
CA ARG A 162 17.43 -10.63 -9.72
C ARG A 162 16.67 -11.19 -10.93
N LEU A 163 15.71 -12.10 -10.71
CA LEU A 163 14.85 -12.63 -11.78
C LEU A 163 13.98 -11.54 -12.42
N LEU A 164 13.31 -10.70 -11.63
CA LEU A 164 12.52 -9.58 -12.18
C LEU A 164 13.39 -8.63 -13.00
N ARG A 165 14.59 -8.30 -12.52
CA ARG A 165 15.53 -7.46 -13.27
C ARG A 165 16.01 -8.12 -14.56
N LYS A 166 16.32 -9.44 -14.53
CA LYS A 166 16.70 -10.22 -15.72
C LYS A 166 15.67 -10.10 -16.85
N HIS A 167 14.39 -10.04 -16.49
CA HIS A 167 13.27 -9.94 -17.44
C HIS A 167 12.73 -8.51 -17.64
N ASP A 168 13.44 -7.49 -17.13
CA ASP A 168 13.03 -6.09 -17.22
C ASP A 168 11.61 -5.84 -16.68
N VAL A 169 11.28 -6.50 -15.56
CA VAL A 169 10.01 -6.34 -14.84
C VAL A 169 10.22 -5.35 -13.69
N GLU A 170 9.52 -4.22 -13.75
CA GLU A 170 9.51 -3.25 -12.65
C GLU A 170 8.82 -3.82 -11.40
N PHE A 171 9.34 -3.44 -10.22
CA PHE A 171 8.74 -3.85 -8.95
C PHE A 171 8.70 -2.73 -7.92
N SER A 172 7.77 -2.88 -6.98
CA SER A 172 7.66 -2.13 -5.73
C SER A 172 7.89 -3.05 -4.54
N THR A 173 8.12 -2.47 -3.37
CA THR A 173 8.29 -3.23 -2.13
C THR A 173 7.21 -2.85 -1.12
N LEU A 174 6.67 -3.86 -0.44
CA LEU A 174 5.77 -3.69 0.69
C LEU A 174 6.45 -4.26 1.93
N THR A 175 6.61 -3.44 2.96
CA THR A 175 7.29 -3.82 4.20
C THR A 175 6.37 -3.60 5.39
N VAL A 176 6.18 -4.65 6.19
CA VAL A 176 5.45 -4.56 7.46
C VAL A 176 6.37 -3.97 8.53
N ILE A 177 5.90 -2.91 9.20
CA ILE A 177 6.64 -2.20 10.24
C ILE A 177 6.09 -2.61 11.61
N ASN A 178 6.94 -3.19 12.44
CA ASN A 178 6.59 -3.74 13.75
C ASN A 178 7.43 -3.09 14.87
N ALA A 179 7.18 -3.46 16.13
CA ALA A 179 7.89 -2.90 17.29
C ALA A 179 9.43 -2.99 17.19
N ILE A 180 9.95 -4.04 16.54
CA ILE A 180 11.38 -4.34 16.45
C ILE A 180 12.02 -3.56 15.31
N ASN A 181 11.51 -3.72 14.08
CA ASN A 181 12.16 -3.17 12.89
C ASN A 181 11.94 -1.65 12.74
N SER A 182 10.93 -1.09 13.41
CA SER A 182 10.70 0.35 13.46
C SER A 182 11.82 1.13 14.14
N GLN A 183 12.65 0.47 14.95
CA GLN A 183 13.83 1.07 15.59
C GLN A 183 14.97 1.35 14.61
N GLN A 184 14.92 0.79 13.39
CA GLN A 184 15.99 0.90 12.39
C GLN A 184 15.47 1.42 11.02
N PRO A 185 14.82 2.60 10.99
CA PRO A 185 14.16 3.14 9.80
C PRO A 185 15.11 3.31 8.60
N LEU A 186 16.28 3.90 8.83
CA LEU A 186 17.25 4.16 7.75
C LEU A 186 17.83 2.87 7.19
N GLN A 187 18.04 1.86 8.02
CA GLN A 187 18.57 0.59 7.55
C GLN A 187 17.58 -0.15 6.64
N ILE A 188 16.29 -0.16 7.01
CA ILE A 188 15.24 -0.68 6.13
C ILE A 188 15.20 0.14 4.83
N TYR A 189 15.21 1.46 4.93
CA TYR A 189 15.17 2.34 3.77
C TYR A 189 16.34 2.09 2.79
N HIS A 190 17.57 2.04 3.32
CA HIS A 190 18.77 1.76 2.53
C HIS A 190 18.77 0.36 1.95
N TYR A 191 18.32 -0.65 2.70
CA TYR A 191 18.18 -2.00 2.19
C TYR A 191 17.22 -2.05 0.99
N LEU A 192 16.03 -1.47 1.10
CA LEU A 192 15.05 -1.41 -0.01
C LEU A 192 15.60 -0.62 -1.21
N LYS A 193 16.34 0.46 -0.96
CA LYS A 193 17.01 1.25 -1.99
C LYS A 193 18.09 0.44 -2.72
N ASN A 194 18.91 -0.31 -1.99
CA ASN A 194 19.97 -1.17 -2.53
C ASN A 194 19.40 -2.39 -3.27
N LEU A 195 18.26 -2.91 -2.81
CA LEU A 195 17.44 -3.85 -3.57
C LEU A 195 16.93 -3.26 -4.90
N GLY A 196 17.07 -1.96 -5.15
CA GLY A 196 16.64 -1.31 -6.40
C GLY A 196 15.17 -0.88 -6.39
N SER A 197 14.49 -0.92 -5.25
CA SER A 197 13.11 -0.46 -5.15
C SER A 197 13.04 1.06 -5.36
N ARG A 198 12.15 1.48 -6.25
CA ARG A 198 11.80 2.91 -6.47
C ARG A 198 10.40 3.25 -5.97
N HIS A 199 9.66 2.27 -5.46
CA HIS A 199 8.33 2.44 -4.92
C HIS A 199 8.23 1.63 -3.62
N MET A 200 8.20 2.31 -2.48
CA MET A 200 8.28 1.67 -1.16
C MET A 200 7.02 1.95 -0.34
N GLN A 201 6.28 0.89 -0.02
CA GLN A 201 5.09 0.93 0.82
C GLN A 201 5.41 0.37 2.21
N PHE A 202 5.11 1.14 3.25
CA PHE A 202 5.22 0.72 4.64
C PHE A 202 3.83 0.49 5.22
N ILE A 203 3.61 -0.66 5.85
CA ILE A 203 2.34 -1.01 6.49
C ILE A 203 2.60 -1.24 7.98
N PRO A 204 2.03 -0.43 8.89
CA PRO A 204 2.20 -0.65 10.32
C PRO A 204 1.50 -1.93 10.77
N LEU A 205 2.20 -2.74 11.55
CA LEU A 205 1.64 -3.92 12.20
C LEU A 205 0.83 -3.48 13.43
N LEU A 206 -0.43 -3.89 13.44
CA LEU A 206 -1.34 -3.76 14.56
C LEU A 206 -2.08 -5.07 14.69
N GLU A 207 -1.74 -5.86 15.69
CA GLU A 207 -2.42 -7.11 16.00
C GLU A 207 -3.70 -6.82 16.80
N PRO A 208 -4.75 -7.63 16.67
CA PRO A 208 -5.92 -7.53 17.53
C PRO A 208 -5.48 -7.69 18.99
N LEU A 209 -5.97 -6.83 19.89
CA LEU A 209 -5.71 -6.95 21.32
C LEU A 209 -6.16 -8.34 21.78
N ALA A 210 -5.23 -9.26 22.03
CA ALA A 210 -5.52 -10.51 22.71
C ALA A 210 -5.91 -10.19 24.17
N GLN A 211 -6.94 -10.87 24.68
CA GLN A 211 -7.14 -10.92 26.12
C GLN A 211 -5.96 -11.68 26.73
N GLU A 212 -5.25 -11.00 27.62
CA GLU A 212 -4.12 -11.47 28.44
C GLU A 212 -2.83 -11.86 27.68
N GLY A 213 -1.79 -11.04 27.88
CA GLY A 213 -0.46 -11.19 27.29
C GLY A 213 -0.15 -10.11 26.27
N GLY A 214 0.48 -9.01 26.71
CA GLY A 214 0.81 -7.85 25.87
C GLY A 214 1.60 -8.26 24.63
N ASP A 215 1.04 -7.99 23.44
CA ASP A 215 1.59 -8.45 22.17
C ASP A 215 2.85 -7.65 21.82
N THR A 216 4.02 -8.30 21.95
CA THR A 216 5.35 -7.65 21.87
C THR A 216 5.75 -7.18 20.46
N HIS A 217 4.95 -7.48 19.44
CA HIS A 217 5.26 -7.18 18.04
C HIS A 217 4.48 -5.99 17.47
N SER A 218 3.34 -5.61 18.05
CA SER A 218 2.54 -4.49 17.56
C SER A 218 3.31 -3.18 17.63
N LEU A 219 3.22 -2.39 16.57
CA LEU A 219 3.91 -1.11 16.51
C LEU A 219 3.24 -0.13 17.47
N ALA A 220 4.01 0.53 18.35
CA ALA A 220 3.46 1.51 19.28
C ALA A 220 2.82 2.72 18.56
N PRO A 221 1.82 3.41 19.17
CA PRO A 221 1.08 4.51 18.55
C PRO A 221 1.94 5.66 18.02
N ALA A 222 3.06 5.97 18.68
CA ALA A 222 3.99 7.04 18.31
C ALA A 222 5.12 6.58 17.36
N ALA A 223 5.42 5.28 17.34
CA ALA A 223 6.60 4.74 16.67
C ALA A 223 6.53 4.87 15.14
N LEU A 224 5.32 4.77 14.56
CA LEU A 224 5.14 5.00 13.11
C LEU A 224 5.54 6.41 12.70
N GLY A 225 5.21 7.42 13.50
CA GLY A 225 5.54 8.82 13.24
C GLY A 225 7.04 9.05 13.27
N ILE A 226 7.74 8.48 14.26
CA ILE A 226 9.21 8.51 14.32
C ILE A 226 9.81 7.86 13.07
N PHE A 227 9.35 6.65 12.74
CA PHE A 227 9.80 5.90 11.57
C PHE A 227 9.66 6.72 10.27
N LEU A 228 8.48 7.29 10.04
CA LEU A 228 8.19 8.07 8.83
C LEU A 228 8.99 9.37 8.76
N LYS A 229 9.15 10.10 9.88
CA LYS A 229 9.94 11.34 9.94
C LYS A 229 11.41 11.08 9.60
N THR A 230 11.99 10.02 10.17
CA THR A 230 13.39 9.66 9.92
C THR A 230 13.65 9.32 8.46
N ILE A 231 12.76 8.55 7.82
CA ILE A 231 12.85 8.27 6.39
C ILE A 231 12.62 9.53 5.56
N PHE A 232 11.61 10.34 5.90
CA PHE A 232 11.27 11.55 5.17
C PHE A 232 12.44 12.53 5.11
N TYR A 233 13.12 12.76 6.24
CA TYR A 233 14.27 13.67 6.33
C TYR A 233 15.37 13.32 5.31
N THR A 234 15.65 12.03 5.17
CA THR A 234 16.64 11.51 4.22
C THR A 234 16.12 11.57 2.79
N TRP A 235 14.88 11.09 2.60
CA TRP A 235 14.23 11.01 1.29
C TRP A 235 14.10 12.38 0.63
N VAL A 236 13.64 13.40 1.36
CA VAL A 236 13.39 14.73 0.78
C VAL A 236 14.69 15.42 0.29
N ARG A 237 15.83 15.07 0.89
CA ARG A 237 17.15 15.62 0.51
C ARG A 237 17.81 14.84 -0.61
N LEU A 238 17.71 13.51 -0.59
CA LEU A 238 18.52 12.66 -1.45
C LEU A 238 17.73 12.02 -2.60
N ASP A 239 16.45 11.71 -2.38
CA ASP A 239 15.71 10.72 -3.18
C ASP A 239 14.34 11.20 -3.66
N ILE A 240 13.92 12.42 -3.34
CA ILE A 240 12.70 13.02 -3.88
C ILE A 240 12.77 13.10 -5.41
N GLY A 241 11.70 12.65 -6.06
CA GLY A 241 11.60 12.55 -7.52
C GLY A 241 12.16 11.24 -8.11
N THR A 242 12.95 10.47 -7.36
CA THR A 242 13.50 9.18 -7.82
C THR A 242 12.88 7.98 -7.10
N ILE A 243 12.61 8.10 -5.80
CA ILE A 243 11.93 7.08 -4.98
C ILE A 243 10.57 7.63 -4.57
N LYS A 244 9.53 6.81 -4.70
CA LYS A 244 8.17 7.16 -4.31
C LYS A 244 7.76 6.40 -3.06
N ILE A 245 7.27 7.14 -2.07
CA ILE A 245 6.74 6.60 -0.83
C ILE A 245 5.28 7.08 -0.71
N PRO A 246 4.27 6.19 -0.77
CA PRO A 246 2.87 6.59 -0.91
C PRO A 246 2.34 7.56 0.16
N VAL A 247 2.85 7.49 1.40
CA VAL A 247 2.46 8.43 2.46
C VAL A 247 3.01 9.84 2.24
N PHE A 248 4.18 9.97 1.60
CA PHE A 248 4.81 11.27 1.30
C PHE A 248 4.15 11.90 0.08
N GLU A 249 3.87 11.09 -0.95
CA GLU A 249 3.07 11.51 -2.12
C GLU A 249 1.67 11.96 -1.68
N HIS A 250 1.08 11.26 -0.71
CA HIS A 250 -0.20 11.64 -0.12
C HIS A 250 -0.10 12.98 0.62
N ALA A 251 0.91 13.18 1.46
CA ALA A 251 1.12 14.44 2.15
C ALA A 251 1.20 15.60 1.15
N PHE A 252 2.00 15.48 0.09
CA PHE A 252 2.08 16.53 -0.93
C PHE A 252 0.74 16.79 -1.62
N ALA A 253 0.03 15.72 -2.03
CA ALA A 253 -1.29 15.85 -2.65
C ALA A 253 -2.28 16.59 -1.76
N SER A 254 -2.32 16.29 -0.46
CA SER A 254 -3.19 16.96 0.51
C SER A 254 -2.90 18.45 0.63
N TRP A 255 -1.64 18.88 0.66
CA TRP A 255 -1.28 20.30 0.72
C TRP A 255 -1.63 21.06 -0.56
N CYS A 256 -1.63 20.36 -1.70
CA CYS A 256 -2.05 20.91 -2.99
C CYS A 256 -3.57 20.88 -3.21
N GLY A 257 -4.36 20.38 -2.24
CA GLY A 257 -5.81 20.22 -2.39
C GLY A 257 -6.20 19.15 -3.43
N LEU A 258 -5.29 18.22 -3.72
CA LEU A 258 -5.50 17.15 -4.69
C LEU A 258 -6.13 15.92 -4.03
N PRO A 259 -6.83 15.06 -4.79
CA PRO A 259 -7.36 13.81 -4.26
C PRO A 259 -6.26 12.91 -3.69
N ALA A 260 -6.55 12.27 -2.56
CA ALA A 260 -5.63 11.33 -1.92
C ALA A 260 -5.26 10.17 -2.87
N PRO A 261 -3.97 9.92 -3.14
CA PRO A 261 -3.53 8.80 -3.97
C PRO A 261 -3.59 7.44 -3.21
N ASN A 262 -3.86 7.46 -1.91
CA ASN A 262 -3.91 6.29 -1.03
C ASN A 262 -5.27 6.21 -0.29
N CYS A 263 -5.83 4.99 -0.17
CA CYS A 263 -7.13 4.75 0.46
C CYS A 263 -7.15 5.04 1.96
N VAL A 264 -6.02 4.89 2.65
CA VAL A 264 -5.89 5.14 4.09
C VAL A 264 -6.37 6.54 4.43
N PHE A 265 -5.98 7.50 3.61
CA PHE A 265 -6.22 8.92 3.82
C PHE A 265 -7.23 9.51 2.82
N ALA A 266 -7.96 8.68 2.08
CA ALA A 266 -9.01 9.20 1.20
C ALA A 266 -10.10 9.87 2.03
N SER A 267 -10.51 11.07 1.59
CA SER A 267 -11.70 11.74 2.08
C SER A 267 -12.95 10.97 1.64
N PHE A 268 -13.92 10.85 2.54
CA PHE A 268 -15.21 10.23 2.24
C PHE A 268 -16.28 11.29 2.47
N ASP A 269 -17.15 11.43 1.49
CA ASP A 269 -18.27 12.35 1.53
C ASP A 269 -19.53 11.54 1.83
N VAL A 270 -20.16 11.82 2.96
CA VAL A 270 -21.35 11.10 3.46
C VAL A 270 -22.61 11.51 2.68
N SER A 271 -22.53 12.54 1.84
CA SER A 271 -23.64 13.03 1.01
C SER A 271 -24.15 12.02 -0.05
N ALA A 272 -23.43 10.94 -0.32
CA ALA A 272 -23.87 9.87 -1.24
C ALA A 272 -24.88 8.88 -0.62
N PHE A 273 -25.29 9.05 0.64
CA PHE A 273 -26.15 8.11 1.37
C PHE A 273 -27.67 8.21 1.08
N THR A 274 -28.11 9.02 0.12
CA THR A 274 -29.54 9.06 -0.25
C THR A 274 -29.94 7.83 -1.07
N THR A 275 -30.39 6.81 -0.34
CA THR A 275 -31.42 5.81 -0.74
C THR A 275 -31.27 5.15 -2.11
N ARG A 276 -30.62 3.98 -2.13
CA ARG A 276 -31.08 2.84 -2.93
C ARG A 276 -31.02 1.56 -2.11
N LYS A 277 -32.16 1.17 -1.52
CA LYS A 277 -32.38 -0.22 -1.08
C LYS A 277 -32.42 -1.08 -2.35
N SER A 278 -31.50 -2.03 -2.49
CA SER A 278 -31.54 -3.04 -3.54
C SER A 278 -31.04 -4.38 -3.02
N THR A 279 -31.75 -5.41 -3.44
CA THR A 279 -31.79 -6.79 -2.98
C THR A 279 -30.51 -7.58 -3.30
N LYS A 280 -29.99 -8.25 -2.27
CA LYS A 280 -29.14 -9.46 -2.27
C LYS A 280 -27.80 -9.50 -3.03
N ASN A 281 -27.37 -8.51 -3.82
CA ASN A 281 -26.03 -8.55 -4.44
C ASN A 281 -25.44 -7.15 -4.70
N GLN A 282 -25.20 -6.37 -3.64
CA GLN A 282 -24.38 -5.15 -3.74
C GLN A 282 -23.21 -5.20 -2.77
N ILE A 283 -22.03 -5.23 -3.38
CA ILE A 283 -20.71 -5.17 -2.80
C ILE A 283 -20.62 -4.00 -1.83
N VAL A 284 -19.94 -4.25 -0.71
CA VAL A 284 -19.57 -3.36 0.39
C VAL A 284 -19.02 -2.01 -0.12
N GLU A 285 -19.91 -1.09 -0.48
CA GLU A 285 -19.59 0.31 -0.76
C GLU A 285 -19.71 1.12 0.54
N GLN A 286 -18.56 1.27 1.20
CA GLN A 286 -18.14 2.48 1.90
C GLN A 286 -19.06 2.99 3.04
N CYS A 287 -19.02 2.30 4.19
CA CYS A 287 -19.27 2.92 5.49
C CYS A 287 -17.93 3.14 6.22
N LYS A 288 -17.29 4.30 6.06
CA LYS A 288 -16.33 4.75 7.09
C LYS A 288 -17.18 5.26 8.27
N PRO A 289 -16.98 4.78 9.51
CA PRO A 289 -17.75 5.25 10.67
C PRO A 289 -17.53 6.76 10.88
N LEU A 290 -18.49 7.38 11.58
CA LEU A 290 -18.43 8.78 12.02
C LEU A 290 -17.05 9.08 12.61
N LEU A 291 -16.44 10.19 12.17
CA LEU A 291 -15.19 10.67 12.74
C LEU A 291 -15.43 11.09 14.19
N ALA A 292 -14.46 10.79 15.05
CA ALA A 292 -14.45 11.29 16.42
C ALA A 292 -14.54 12.83 16.44
N ALA A 293 -15.15 13.40 17.48
CA ALA A 293 -15.31 14.85 17.59
C ALA A 293 -13.95 15.58 17.56
N GLU A 294 -12.89 14.99 18.11
CA GLU A 294 -11.55 15.60 18.08
C GLU A 294 -10.98 15.66 16.66
N CYS A 295 -11.35 14.72 15.78
CA CYS A 295 -10.94 14.77 14.39
C CYS A 295 -11.57 15.96 13.65
N MET A 296 -12.71 16.46 14.10
CA MET A 296 -13.42 17.56 13.43
C MET A 296 -12.72 18.90 13.63
N SER A 297 -12.08 19.11 14.78
CA SER A 297 -11.29 20.30 15.12
C SER A 297 -9.78 20.12 14.93
N CYS A 298 -9.34 18.97 14.42
CA CYS A 298 -7.91 18.66 14.26
C CYS A 298 -7.31 19.39 13.04
N ASN A 299 -6.19 20.09 13.25
CA ASN A 299 -5.50 20.86 12.20
C ASN A 299 -5.04 20.01 11.01
N ILE A 300 -4.71 18.73 11.23
CA ILE A 300 -4.27 17.82 10.15
C ILE A 300 -5.42 16.98 9.56
N LYS A 301 -6.69 17.27 9.89
CA LYS A 301 -7.85 16.52 9.38
C LYS A 301 -7.88 16.46 7.86
N PHE A 302 -7.52 17.57 7.20
CA PHE A 302 -7.49 17.69 5.74
C PHE A 302 -6.47 16.75 5.08
N ALA A 303 -5.46 16.30 5.82
CA ALA A 303 -4.45 15.35 5.34
C ALA A 303 -4.75 13.93 5.81
N CYS A 304 -5.14 13.74 7.07
CA CYS A 304 -5.30 12.42 7.67
C CYS A 304 -6.68 11.79 7.45
N HIS A 305 -7.75 12.59 7.47
CA HIS A 305 -9.15 12.14 7.38
C HIS A 305 -9.51 11.01 8.39
N GLY A 306 -8.87 10.99 9.56
CA GLY A 306 -9.03 9.96 10.59
C GLY A 306 -8.46 8.58 10.21
N GLY A 307 -7.62 8.52 9.19
CA GLY A 307 -6.90 7.33 8.75
C GLY A 307 -7.81 6.15 8.33
N CYS A 308 -7.24 4.95 8.40
CA CYS A 308 -7.93 3.71 8.06
C CYS A 308 -8.99 3.36 9.13
N PRO A 309 -10.26 3.10 8.76
CA PRO A 309 -11.31 2.65 9.68
C PRO A 309 -10.95 1.39 10.47
N LYS A 310 -10.25 0.44 9.84
CA LYS A 310 -9.81 -0.80 10.51
C LYS A 310 -8.89 -0.54 11.70
N GLN A 311 -8.22 0.61 11.72
CA GLN A 311 -7.32 1.02 12.78
C GLN A 311 -7.98 1.99 13.77
N ARG A 312 -9.28 2.28 13.63
CA ARG A 312 -10.02 3.14 14.57
C ARG A 312 -10.47 2.32 15.78
N ILE A 313 -9.52 1.97 16.61
CA ILE A 313 -9.72 1.12 17.80
C ILE A 313 -9.30 1.84 19.09
N ALA A 314 -8.68 3.01 18.99
CA ALA A 314 -8.29 3.80 20.16
C ALA A 314 -9.48 4.62 20.66
N PHE A 315 -9.49 4.85 21.98
CA PHE A 315 -10.55 5.60 22.64
C PHE A 315 -10.39 7.10 22.39
N SER A 316 -11.51 7.73 22.01
CA SER A 316 -11.69 9.18 22.07
C SER A 316 -11.83 9.66 23.52
N ARG A 317 -11.75 10.98 23.74
CA ARG A 317 -12.01 11.66 25.02
C ARG A 317 -13.36 11.30 25.62
N ASN A 318 -14.33 10.95 24.78
CA ASN A 318 -15.67 10.54 25.19
C ASN A 318 -15.78 9.03 25.45
N GLY A 319 -14.66 8.30 25.50
CA GLY A 319 -14.63 6.87 25.78
C GLY A 319 -15.12 5.98 24.62
N LEU A 320 -15.29 6.52 23.41
CA LEU A 320 -15.70 5.74 22.24
C LEU A 320 -14.48 5.26 21.44
N PRO A 321 -14.39 3.99 21.02
CA PRO A 321 -13.27 3.44 20.25
C PRO A 321 -13.36 3.84 18.77
N VAL A 322 -13.22 5.14 18.50
CA VAL A 322 -13.40 5.74 17.15
C VAL A 322 -12.17 6.49 16.67
N LEU A 323 -11.12 6.58 17.50
CA LEU A 323 -9.87 7.24 17.16
C LEU A 323 -8.91 6.24 16.49
N ASN A 324 -8.16 6.71 15.50
CA ASN A 324 -7.12 5.90 14.88
C ASN A 324 -6.02 5.58 15.91
N TYR A 325 -5.62 4.31 16.02
CA TYR A 325 -4.54 3.87 16.91
C TYR A 325 -3.23 4.63 16.66
N PHE A 326 -2.94 4.99 15.40
CA PHE A 326 -1.76 5.77 15.00
C PHE A 326 -2.05 7.28 14.92
N CYS A 327 -3.09 7.79 15.61
CA CYS A 327 -3.43 9.21 15.59
C CYS A 327 -2.24 10.10 15.99
N GLU A 328 -1.54 9.73 17.07
CA GLU A 328 -0.34 10.43 17.55
C GLU A 328 0.76 10.47 16.48
N SER A 329 1.04 9.33 15.84
CA SER A 329 1.99 9.26 14.73
C SER A 329 1.61 10.16 13.56
N TYR A 330 0.34 10.20 13.16
CA TYR A 330 -0.11 11.05 12.07
C TYR A 330 -0.02 12.52 12.43
N GLN A 331 -0.42 12.92 13.65
CA GLN A 331 -0.25 14.29 14.14
C GLN A 331 1.22 14.70 14.12
N SER A 332 2.12 13.86 14.65
CA SER A 332 3.56 14.12 14.67
C SER A 332 4.15 14.23 13.27
N PHE A 333 3.82 13.29 12.38
CA PHE A 333 4.38 13.25 11.03
C PHE A 333 3.88 14.39 10.14
N PHE A 334 2.55 14.61 10.06
CA PHE A 334 1.99 15.63 9.17
C PHE A 334 2.37 17.05 9.59
N SER A 335 2.48 17.31 10.91
CA SER A 335 2.98 18.60 11.40
C SER A 335 4.47 18.78 11.10
N TYR A 336 5.27 17.72 11.19
CA TYR A 336 6.71 17.78 10.88
C TYR A 336 6.99 18.08 9.41
N VAL A 337 6.22 17.51 8.49
CA VAL A 337 6.45 17.68 7.05
C VAL A 337 5.85 18.97 6.48
N GLU A 338 4.96 19.64 7.22
CA GLU A 338 4.26 20.85 6.79
C GLU A 338 5.15 21.91 6.11
N PRO A 339 6.27 22.39 6.70
CA PRO A 339 7.10 23.40 6.04
C PRO A 339 7.67 22.92 4.70
N TYR A 340 8.00 21.63 4.58
CA TYR A 340 8.48 21.04 3.33
C TYR A 340 7.35 20.97 2.29
N MET A 341 6.14 20.59 2.70
CA MET A 341 4.98 20.51 1.82
C MET A 341 4.58 21.90 1.28
N LEU A 342 4.64 22.93 2.12
CA LEU A 342 4.40 24.32 1.71
C LEU A 342 5.43 24.80 0.68
N MET A 343 6.71 24.52 0.89
CA MET A 343 7.77 24.87 -0.06
C MET A 343 7.61 24.11 -1.39
N MET A 344 7.38 22.79 -1.32
CA MET A 344 7.12 21.97 -2.52
C MET A 344 5.90 22.44 -3.30
N ARG A 345 4.85 22.87 -2.59
CA ARG A 345 3.65 23.44 -3.21
C ARG A 345 3.96 24.78 -3.89
N ALA A 346 4.71 25.67 -3.25
CA ALA A 346 5.10 26.95 -3.83
C ALA A 346 5.92 26.75 -5.12
N LEU A 347 6.85 25.78 -5.14
CA LEU A 347 7.57 25.36 -6.34
C LEU A 347 6.61 24.88 -7.43
N TRP A 348 5.68 23.99 -7.09
CA TRP A 348 4.70 23.45 -8.02
C TRP A 348 3.77 24.52 -8.62
N GLU A 349 3.30 25.47 -7.79
CA GLU A 349 2.48 26.61 -8.23
C GLU A 349 3.23 27.52 -9.22
N GLN A 350 4.56 27.60 -9.10
CA GLN A 350 5.44 28.32 -10.02
C GLN A 350 5.91 27.49 -11.23
N ASN A 351 5.39 26.27 -11.40
CA ASN A 351 5.78 25.31 -12.45
C ASN A 351 7.21 24.74 -12.33
N TYR A 352 7.83 24.80 -11.15
CA TYR A 352 9.02 24.04 -10.83
C TYR A 352 8.66 22.62 -10.37
N ALA A 353 9.63 21.70 -10.40
CA ALA A 353 9.41 20.38 -9.86
C ALA A 353 9.46 20.47 -8.31
N PRO A 354 8.55 19.80 -7.57
CA PRO A 354 8.63 19.70 -6.11
C PRO A 354 9.99 19.16 -5.62
N SER A 355 10.65 18.30 -6.42
CA SER A 355 11.99 17.78 -6.14
C SER A 355 13.09 18.85 -6.14
N ASP A 356 12.82 20.04 -6.66
CA ASP A 356 13.75 21.17 -6.66
C ASP A 356 13.90 21.77 -5.25
N ILE A 357 13.04 21.38 -4.30
CA ILE A 357 13.21 21.70 -2.86
C ILE A 357 14.60 21.33 -2.35
N ARG A 358 15.25 20.32 -2.93
CA ARG A 358 16.61 19.90 -2.57
C ARG A 358 17.63 21.03 -2.63
N GLN A 359 17.46 21.99 -3.54
CA GLN A 359 18.36 23.14 -3.68
C GLN A 359 18.31 24.07 -2.45
N TYR A 360 17.24 24.00 -1.66
CA TYR A 360 17.00 24.82 -0.48
C TYR A 360 17.20 24.06 0.84
N LEU A 361 17.51 22.76 0.77
CA LEU A 361 17.75 21.89 1.94
C LEU A 361 19.21 21.46 2.07
N ALA A 362 20.05 21.90 1.13
CA ALA A 362 21.48 21.56 1.01
C ALA A 362 22.33 22.23 2.09
#